data_AF-A0A847KE96-F1
#
_entry.id   AF-A0A847KE96-F1
#
_cell.length_a   1.000
_cell.length_b   1.000
_cell.length_c   1.000
_cell.angle_alpha   90.00
_cell.angle_beta   90.00
_cell.angle_gamma   90.00
#
_symmetry.space_group_name_H-M   'P 1'
#
loop_
_entity.id
_entity.type
_entity.pdbx_description
1 polymer ?
#
loop_
_entity_poly.entity_id
_entity_poly.type
_entity_poly.pdbx_seq_one_letter_code
_entity_poly.pdbx_strand_id
1 'polypeptide(L)'
;MNLMDPAAALAAVGEAQRQAALAIARLAQADPHPWAGPAARGYDDARDAALASAHALQRDLARVADRVGAFVAECRTWGVS
;
A
#
# COMPACT_ATOMS: atom_id res chain seq x y z
N MET A 1 10.02 -6.42 -25.64
CA MET A 1 9.15 -5.84 -24.60
C MET A 1 9.58 -6.50 -23.30
N ASN A 2 10.34 -5.79 -22.45
CA ASN A 2 10.87 -6.35 -21.21
C ASN A 2 9.69 -6.59 -20.26
N LEU A 3 9.22 -7.84 -20.19
CA LEU A 3 8.38 -8.27 -19.08
C LEU A 3 9.25 -8.12 -17.85
N MET A 4 8.89 -7.22 -16.93
CA MET A 4 9.54 -7.20 -15.63
C MET A 4 9.47 -8.61 -15.05
N ASP A 5 10.61 -9.10 -14.55
CA ASP A 5 10.71 -10.35 -13.82
C ASP A 5 9.59 -10.39 -12.76
N PRO A 6 8.71 -11.41 -12.76
CA PRO A 6 7.62 -11.52 -11.79
C PRO A 6 8.12 -11.44 -10.33
N ALA A 7 9.33 -11.92 -10.05
CA ALA A 7 9.95 -11.80 -8.74
C ALA A 7 10.29 -10.35 -8.39
N ALA A 8 10.79 -9.56 -9.35
CA ALA A 8 11.04 -8.15 -9.17
C ALA A 8 9.74 -7.35 -8.96
N ALA A 9 8.68 -7.70 -9.69
CA ALA A 9 7.36 -7.10 -9.53
C ALA A 9 6.77 -7.36 -8.14
N LEU A 10 6.84 -8.60 -7.64
CA LEU A 10 6.40 -8.94 -6.28
C LEU A 10 7.24 -8.24 -5.20
N ALA A 11 8.56 -8.14 -5.39
CA ALA A 11 9.44 -7.41 -4.48
C ALA A 11 9.06 -5.92 -4.39
N ALA A 12 8.77 -5.28 -5.53
CA ALA A 12 8.31 -3.89 -5.57
C ALA A 12 6.95 -3.70 -4.86
N VAL A 13 6.01 -4.63 -5.07
CA VAL A 13 4.70 -4.62 -4.38
C VAL A 13 4.88 -4.79 -2.87
N GLY A 14 5.75 -5.70 -2.43
CA GLY A 14 6.06 -5.90 -1.02
C GLY A 14 6.67 -4.67 -0.35
N GLU A 15 7.60 -3.97 -1.03
CA GLU A 15 8.18 -2.73 -0.49
C GLU A 15 7.12 -1.61 -0.42
N ALA A 16 6.27 -1.48 -1.43
CA ALA A 16 5.17 -0.52 -1.40
C ALA A 16 4.19 -0.81 -0.24
N GLN A 17 3.90 -2.08 0.05
CA GLN A 17 3.07 -2.47 1.19
C GLN A 17 3.73 -2.10 2.52
N ARG A 18 5.04 -2.34 2.65
CA ARG A 18 5.82 -1.96 3.83
C ARG A 18 5.78 -0.45 4.06
N GLN A 19 6.00 0.35 3.02
CA GLN A 19 5.94 1.81 3.13
C GLN A 19 4.55 2.31 3.51
N ALA A 20 3.49 1.74 2.92
CA ALA A 20 2.12 2.07 3.29
C ALA A 20 1.81 1.73 4.76
N ALA A 21 2.25 0.57 5.25
CA ALA A 21 2.10 0.18 6.65
C ALA A 21 2.85 1.13 7.60
N LEU A 22 4.07 1.55 7.24
CA LEU A 22 4.84 2.53 8.01
C LEU A 22 4.17 3.91 8.02
N ALA A 23 3.58 4.34 6.91
CA ALA A 23 2.84 5.59 6.85
C ALA A 23 1.62 5.57 7.78
N ILE A 24 0.85 4.47 7.76
CA ILE A 24 -0.28 4.26 8.69
C ILE A 24 0.20 4.30 10.13
N ALA A 25 1.25 3.57 10.47
CA ALA A 25 1.78 3.52 11.82
C ALA A 25 2.26 4.90 12.32
N ARG A 26 2.88 5.70 11.45
CA ARG A 26 3.31 7.07 11.77
C ARG A 26 2.13 8.01 11.96
N LEU A 27 1.10 7.91 11.12
CA LEU A 27 -0.11 8.72 11.24
C LEU A 27 -0.95 8.34 12.47
N ALA A 28 -1.03 7.05 12.80
CA ALA A 28 -1.74 6.56 13.98
C ALA A 28 -1.04 6.94 15.30
N GLN A 29 0.28 7.11 15.28
CA GLN A 29 1.09 7.57 16.42
C GLN A 29 1.22 9.11 16.48
N ALA A 30 0.71 9.84 15.49
CA ALA A 30 0.70 11.28 15.55
C ALA A 30 -0.27 11.71 16.65
N ASP A 31 0.28 12.26 17.74
CA ASP A 31 -0.50 12.83 18.82
C ASP A 31 -1.52 13.84 18.29
N PRO A 32 -2.72 13.92 18.88
CA PRO A 32 -3.65 15.00 18.57
C PRO A 32 -2.94 16.34 18.76
N HIS A 33 -2.90 17.13 17.69
CA HIS A 33 -2.14 18.37 17.64
C HIS A 33 -2.56 19.29 18.82
N PRO A 34 -1.66 19.96 19.55
CA PRO A 34 -1.99 20.79 20.71
C PRO A 34 -2.85 22.04 20.41
N TRP A 35 -3.28 22.22 19.16
CA TRP A 35 -4.09 23.36 18.76
C TRP A 35 -5.57 23.09 19.04
N ALA A 36 -6.32 24.12 19.40
CA ALA A 36 -7.77 24.05 19.53
C ALA A 36 -8.44 24.82 18.38
N GLY A 37 -9.68 24.46 18.07
CA GLY A 37 -10.51 25.19 17.10
C GLY A 37 -10.42 24.67 15.66
N PRO A 38 -10.86 25.46 14.66
CA PRO A 38 -11.01 25.01 13.28
C PRO A 38 -9.73 24.44 12.63
N ALA A 39 -8.55 24.93 13.00
CA ALA A 39 -7.28 24.44 12.48
C ALA A 39 -6.97 23.00 12.93
N ALA A 40 -7.30 22.67 14.18
CA ALA A 40 -7.12 21.32 14.72
C ALA A 40 -8.02 20.31 14.01
N ARG A 41 -9.29 20.67 13.79
CA ARG A 41 -10.23 19.87 13.00
C ARG A 41 -9.74 19.65 11.57
N GLY A 42 -9.24 20.69 10.90
CA GLY A 42 -8.68 20.55 9.55
C GLY A 42 -7.45 19.64 9.50
N TYR A 43 -6.63 19.62 10.55
CA TYR A 43 -5.51 18.69 10.67
C TYR A 43 -6.00 17.25 10.86
N ASP A 44 -6.97 17.01 11.74
CA ASP A 44 -7.55 15.68 11.97
C ASP A 44 -8.24 15.15 10.71
N ASP A 45 -9.03 15.98 10.01
CA ASP A 45 -9.68 15.61 8.73
C ASP A 45 -8.64 15.22 7.67
N ALA A 46 -7.53 15.98 7.57
CA ALA A 46 -6.43 15.68 6.65
C ALA A 46 -5.69 14.39 7.02
N ARG A 47 -5.46 14.15 8.33
CA ARG A 47 -4.85 12.91 8.84
C ARG A 47 -5.73 11.72 8.52
N ASP A 48 -7.03 11.81 8.75
CA ASP A 48 -7.98 10.74 8.50
C ASP A 48 -8.11 10.44 7.00
N ALA A 49 -8.12 11.48 6.14
CA ALA A 49 -8.07 11.30 4.69
C ALA A 49 -6.77 10.63 4.21
N ALA A 50 -5.63 10.98 4.80
CA ALA A 50 -4.35 10.35 4.52
C ALA A 50 -4.34 8.87 4.95
N LEU A 51 -4.88 8.56 6.14
CA LEU A 51 -5.04 7.18 6.63
C LEU A 51 -5.95 6.36 5.70
N ALA A 52 -7.09 6.91 5.30
CA ALA A 52 -8.01 6.26 4.36
C ALA A 52 -7.32 5.94 3.02
N SER A 53 -6.54 6.89 2.49
CA SER A 53 -5.78 6.72 1.26
C SER A 53 -4.68 5.66 1.40
N ALA A 54 -3.95 5.64 2.52
CA ALA A 54 -2.91 4.64 2.77
C ALA A 54 -3.48 3.22 2.88
N HIS A 55 -4.65 3.06 3.54
CA HIS A 55 -5.36 1.78 3.57
C HIS A 55 -5.90 1.36 2.20
N ALA A 56 -6.35 2.30 1.37
CA ALA A 56 -6.75 2.01 0.00
C ALA A 56 -5.57 1.49 -0.82
N LEU A 57 -4.41 2.16 -0.72
CA LEU A 57 -3.17 1.72 -1.35
C LEU A 57 -2.77 0.30 -0.91
N GLN A 58 -2.85 -0.02 0.38
CA GLN A 58 -2.57 -1.39 0.87
C GLN A 58 -3.47 -2.44 0.22
N ARG A 59 -4.77 -2.16 0.09
CA ARG A 59 -5.72 -3.08 -0.55
C ARG A 59 -5.41 -3.27 -2.03
N ASP A 60 -5.09 -2.19 -2.74
CA ASP A 60 -4.79 -2.27 -4.16
C ASP A 60 -3.47 -3.00 -4.43
N LEU A 61 -2.45 -2.80 -3.58
CA LEU A 61 -1.21 -3.57 -3.63
C LEU A 61 -1.44 -5.06 -3.35
N ALA A 62 -2.31 -5.40 -2.39
CA ALA A 62 -2.68 -6.79 -2.13
C ALA A 62 -3.36 -7.44 -3.36
N ARG A 63 -4.29 -6.72 -4.01
CA ARG A 63 -4.93 -7.19 -5.25
C ARG A 63 -3.93 -7.40 -6.39
N VAL A 64 -2.95 -6.51 -6.53
CA VAL A 64 -1.88 -6.67 -7.53
C VAL A 64 -1.03 -7.89 -7.20
N ALA A 65 -0.64 -8.08 -5.94
CA ALA A 65 0.12 -9.26 -5.50
C ALA A 65 -0.64 -10.56 -5.83
N ASP A 66 -1.94 -10.63 -5.51
CA ASP A 66 -2.79 -11.79 -5.81
C ASP A 66 -2.86 -12.07 -7.31
N ARG A 67 -3.02 -11.01 -8.12
CA ARG A 67 -3.11 -11.15 -9.58
C ARG A 67 -1.79 -11.59 -10.22
N VAL A 68 -0.66 -11.07 -9.74
CA VAL A 68 0.66 -11.52 -10.16
C VAL A 68 0.90 -12.96 -9.72
N GLY A 69 0.51 -13.33 -8.49
CA GLY A 69 0.60 -14.70 -7.98
C GLY A 69 -0.22 -15.69 -8.83
N ALA A 70 -1.44 -15.32 -9.20
CA ALA A 70 -2.29 -16.12 -10.08
C ALA A 70 -1.67 -16.30 -11.48
N PHE A 71 -1.16 -15.21 -12.07
CA PHE A 71 -0.49 -15.26 -13.36
C PHE A 71 0.76 -16.18 -13.33
N VAL A 72 1.60 -16.06 -12.31
CA VAL A 72 2.78 -16.94 -12.13
C VAL A 72 2.35 -18.41 -11.96
N ALA A 73 1.28 -18.67 -11.22
CA ALA A 73 0.75 -20.02 -11.07
C ALA A 73 0.27 -20.59 -12.42
N GLU A 74 -0.42 -19.79 -13.23
CA GLU A 74 -0.87 -20.16 -14.57
C GLU A 74 0.31 -20.46 -15.51
N CYS A 75 1.34 -19.61 -15.54
CA CYS A 75 2.55 -19.88 -16.34
C CYS A 75 3.20 -21.22 -15.98
N ARG A 76 3.28 -21.56 -14.68
CA ARG A 76 3.80 -22.86 -14.22
C ARG A 76 2.96 -24.03 -14.72
N THR A 77 1.62 -23.89 -14.76
CA THR A 77 0.77 -24.96 -15.29
C THR A 77 1.00 -25.24 -16.78
N TRP A 78 1.46 -24.24 -17.54
CA TRP A 78 1.81 -24.39 -18.95
C TRP A 78 3.26 -24.82 -19.19
N GLY A 79 4.05 -25.05 -18.12
CA GLY A 79 5.46 -25.40 -18.23
C GLY A 79 6.35 -24.25 -18.70
N VAL A 80 5.84 -23.01 -18.67
CA VAL A 80 6.61 -21.81 -18.99
C VAL A 80 7.30 -21.35 -17.71
N SER A 81 8.63 -21.51 -17.66
CA SER A 81 9.49 -21.06 -16.57
C SER A 81 10.16 -19.73 -16.90
#